data_AF-A0ABD2H5T0-F1
#
_entry.id   AF-A0ABD2H5T0-F1
#
_cell.length_a   1.000
_cell.length_b   1.000
_cell.length_c   1.000
_cell.angle_alpha   90.00
_cell.angle_beta   90.00
_cell.angle_gamma   90.00
#
_symmetry.space_group_name_H-M   'P 1'
#
loop_
_entity.id
_entity.type
_entity.pdbx_description
1 polymer ?
#
loop_
_entity_poly.entity_id
_entity_poly.type
_entity_poly.pdbx_seq_one_letter_code
_entity_poly.pdbx_strand_id
1 'polypeptide(L)'
;MTRRLSSSTRSHTEDSIFLRPEEDPVWLDEPTKTDQKGVGARKKDELKDCKDGLAGDQSPQEEEVIMHKVFTLAIEIYCWAALFVVSQVTGYWVFFVMEGNGPLSSIYKALHIIDFYLGFMLPCDPIFGMNTMVLMREVVNTKEHNWIVNGTAGIGVAICVIMVIHMVRKWCYGTGTGFGLFGTVSRDIGDRRQSVSRQPSFTLSEWTDAQEDLMDMDTEPQTPVFEMGSDNRMEGDAATLLVTPVGLQERRGSNVSLTLDMCSPGCTEPYGYGGQLSPRDQTAKEYLRQGTNSLTPAMLHERAIDDQSLQAEFYETPMNFVDPKEYNYPGLVRKNRYKTILPNTHSRVILKSQDEDDFLSTYINANYLKGYGDEDDECSYIATQGPTVNTVGDFWRMVWQERCPIIVMITNLEEKNEKCAEYWPEDTVTHEGIEITVVTVTQEDDYSLRVFTLKCEGEERSLRQYWYTSWPDQKTPDKAPPLLELVQEVERAREEAPPSSGPIIVHCSAGIGRTGCFIATSILCKQLRTEGAVDILRTTCQLRLDRGGMIQTGEQYQFVHHVLSLYEKQQSHTAEE
;
A
#
# COMPACT_ATOMS: atom_id res chain seq x y z
N MET A 1 -10.89 -59.45 -4.26
CA MET A 1 -10.72 -59.90 -5.66
C MET A 1 -12.05 -59.76 -6.39
N THR A 2 -12.01 -59.05 -7.52
CA THR A 2 -12.91 -59.13 -8.70
C THR A 2 -14.39 -58.74 -8.63
N ARG A 3 -14.63 -57.52 -9.15
CA ARG A 3 -15.37 -57.20 -10.41
C ARG A 3 -16.91 -57.32 -10.42
N ARG A 4 -17.60 -56.17 -10.52
CA ARG A 4 -18.32 -55.66 -11.72
C ARG A 4 -19.40 -54.65 -11.32
N LEU A 5 -19.54 -53.60 -12.15
CA LEU A 5 -20.75 -52.85 -12.57
C LEU A 5 -20.30 -51.41 -12.88
N SER A 6 -20.78 -50.67 -13.87
CA SER A 6 -21.39 -50.89 -15.18
C SER A 6 -21.42 -49.48 -15.80
N SER A 7 -20.87 -49.30 -16.99
CA SER A 7 -21.04 -48.09 -17.81
C SER A 7 -22.41 -48.07 -18.50
N SER A 8 -22.80 -46.90 -19.03
CA SER A 8 -23.96 -46.57 -19.89
C SER A 8 -25.04 -45.80 -19.11
N THR A 9 -25.61 -44.67 -19.54
CA THR A 9 -25.69 -44.03 -20.87
C THR A 9 -26.06 -42.55 -20.70
N ARG A 10 -25.65 -41.74 -21.68
CA ARG A 10 -25.96 -40.32 -21.90
C ARG A 10 -27.11 -40.19 -22.91
N SER A 11 -28.08 -39.31 -22.69
CA SER A 11 -28.97 -38.71 -23.70
C SER A 11 -29.51 -37.37 -23.15
N HIS A 12 -29.09 -36.22 -23.66
CA HIS A 12 -29.71 -35.46 -24.76
C HIS A 12 -31.20 -35.14 -24.55
N THR A 13 -31.49 -33.90 -24.14
CA THR A 13 -32.51 -33.07 -24.79
C THR A 13 -31.95 -31.65 -24.86
N GLU A 14 -31.71 -31.24 -26.10
CA GLU A 14 -31.51 -29.86 -26.52
C GLU A 14 -32.87 -29.17 -26.48
N ASP A 15 -32.92 -27.92 -26.01
CA ASP A 15 -33.78 -26.91 -26.62
C ASP A 15 -33.00 -25.61 -26.65
N SER A 16 -32.47 -25.33 -27.83
CA SER A 16 -31.83 -24.08 -28.21
C SER A 16 -32.86 -23.28 -29.00
N ILE A 17 -33.15 -22.05 -28.59
CA ILE A 17 -33.74 -21.05 -29.50
C ILE A 17 -32.76 -19.88 -29.57
N PHE A 18 -32.14 -19.74 -30.75
CA PHE A 18 -31.20 -18.69 -31.10
C PHE A 18 -31.94 -17.43 -31.63
N LEU A 19 -31.45 -16.26 -31.15
CA LEU A 19 -31.37 -14.93 -31.77
C LEU A 19 -32.64 -14.08 -32.00
N ARG A 20 -32.62 -12.86 -31.44
CA ARG A 20 -32.21 -11.62 -32.14
C ARG A 20 -31.83 -10.48 -31.16
N PRO A 21 -30.78 -9.69 -31.44
CA PRO A 21 -30.52 -8.39 -30.84
C PRO A 21 -31.14 -7.25 -31.67
N GLU A 22 -31.22 -6.06 -31.08
CA GLU A 22 -31.74 -4.77 -31.58
C GLU A 22 -33.20 -4.45 -31.19
N GLU A 23 -33.34 -3.56 -30.20
CA GLU A 23 -34.35 -2.48 -30.16
C GLU A 23 -34.05 -1.57 -28.94
N ASP A 24 -33.64 -0.33 -29.20
CA ASP A 24 -33.55 0.75 -28.21
C ASP A 24 -34.96 1.30 -27.90
N PRO A 25 -35.36 1.48 -26.64
CA PRO A 25 -36.60 2.19 -26.34
C PRO A 25 -36.37 3.69 -26.15
N VAL A 26 -37.03 4.41 -27.06
CA VAL A 26 -37.49 5.80 -27.07
C VAL A 26 -37.78 6.40 -25.68
N TRP A 27 -37.24 7.60 -25.44
CA TRP A 27 -37.60 8.48 -24.32
C TRP A 27 -39.03 9.01 -24.49
N LEU A 28 -39.88 8.81 -23.47
CA LEU A 28 -41.18 9.46 -23.33
C LEU A 28 -41.12 10.44 -22.15
N ASP A 29 -41.35 11.71 -22.47
CA ASP A 29 -41.44 12.84 -21.55
C ASP A 29 -42.74 12.85 -20.71
N GLU A 30 -42.55 13.32 -19.46
CA GLU A 30 -43.48 13.97 -18.50
C GLU A 30 -44.77 13.29 -18.01
N PRO A 31 -45.08 13.56 -16.71
CA PRO A 31 -46.43 14.00 -16.36
C PRO A 31 -46.48 15.40 -15.74
N THR A 32 -47.41 16.16 -16.31
CA THR A 32 -48.02 17.44 -15.92
C THR A 32 -48.22 17.71 -14.42
N LYS A 33 -47.78 18.90 -13.97
CA LYS A 33 -48.24 19.55 -12.73
C LYS A 33 -49.57 20.28 -12.95
N THR A 34 -50.49 20.06 -12.03
CA THR A 34 -51.79 20.74 -11.92
C THR A 34 -51.67 22.14 -11.31
N ASP A 35 -52.46 23.05 -11.87
CA ASP A 35 -52.69 24.44 -11.48
C ASP A 35 -53.12 24.62 -10.01
N GLN A 36 -52.62 25.68 -9.37
CA GLN A 36 -53.44 26.52 -8.48
C GLN A 36 -53.04 28.01 -8.59
N LYS A 37 -54.03 28.81 -9.00
CA LYS A 37 -54.05 30.28 -9.07
C LYS A 37 -54.39 30.90 -7.70
N GLY A 38 -53.82 32.08 -7.44
CA GLY A 38 -54.33 33.08 -6.48
C GLY A 38 -53.41 34.32 -6.42
N VAL A 39 -53.54 35.29 -7.33
CA VAL A 39 -54.12 36.65 -7.11
C VAL A 39 -53.48 37.35 -5.90
N GLY A 40 -52.58 38.34 -6.02
CA GLY A 40 -52.73 39.70 -6.57
C GLY A 40 -52.23 40.68 -5.48
N ALA A 41 -51.30 41.61 -5.73
CA ALA A 41 -51.63 43.00 -6.08
C ALA A 41 -50.36 43.87 -6.26
N ARG A 42 -50.49 44.86 -7.14
CA ARG A 42 -49.52 45.85 -7.65
C ARG A 42 -49.13 46.96 -6.66
N LYS A 43 -47.88 47.46 -6.79
CA LYS A 43 -47.51 48.89 -6.97
C LYS A 43 -46.03 48.96 -7.40
N LYS A 44 -45.74 49.25 -8.68
CA LYS A 44 -45.48 50.55 -9.33
C LYS A 44 -44.01 51.04 -9.19
N ASP A 45 -43.23 50.68 -10.21
CA ASP A 45 -42.30 51.45 -11.04
C ASP A 45 -41.70 52.78 -10.52
N GLU A 46 -40.36 52.84 -10.50
CA GLU A 46 -39.51 53.75 -11.30
C GLU A 46 -38.02 53.41 -11.01
N LEU A 47 -37.40 52.52 -11.79
CA LEU A 47 -36.53 52.78 -12.95
C LEU A 47 -35.15 53.39 -12.63
N LYS A 48 -34.13 52.51 -12.59
CA LYS A 48 -32.80 52.76 -13.15
C LYS A 48 -32.22 51.45 -13.73
N ASP A 49 -32.35 51.35 -15.04
CA ASP A 49 -31.56 50.54 -15.99
C ASP A 49 -30.04 50.66 -15.70
N CYS A 50 -29.13 49.73 -16.01
CA CYS A 50 -29.16 48.38 -16.58
C CYS A 50 -27.72 47.83 -16.50
N LYS A 51 -27.52 46.59 -16.04
CA LYS A 51 -26.71 45.52 -16.69
C LYS A 51 -26.50 44.34 -15.74
N ASP A 52 -27.28 43.30 -15.97
CA ASP A 52 -27.05 41.93 -15.52
C ASP A 52 -25.86 41.29 -16.26
N GLY A 53 -25.21 40.32 -15.62
CA GLY A 53 -24.23 39.47 -16.28
C GLY A 53 -23.41 38.55 -15.38
N LEU A 54 -24.09 37.58 -14.74
CA LEU A 54 -23.61 36.26 -14.28
C LEU A 54 -22.26 36.17 -13.54
N ALA A 55 -22.31 36.08 -12.21
CA ALA A 55 -21.34 35.32 -11.43
C ALA A 55 -21.83 33.86 -11.39
N GLY A 56 -21.14 33.00 -12.14
CA GLY A 56 -21.32 31.55 -12.07
C GLY A 56 -20.63 31.02 -10.81
N ASP A 57 -21.39 30.23 -10.07
CA ASP A 57 -20.95 29.40 -8.96
C ASP A 57 -19.93 28.37 -9.49
N GLN A 58 -18.64 28.59 -9.25
CA GLN A 58 -17.61 27.59 -9.53
C GLN A 58 -17.48 26.69 -8.30
N SER A 59 -17.63 25.39 -8.51
CA SER A 59 -17.51 24.38 -7.47
C SER A 59 -16.08 24.38 -6.89
N PRO A 60 -15.89 24.11 -5.59
CA PRO A 60 -14.57 24.02 -4.95
C PRO A 60 -13.61 23.01 -5.63
N GLN A 61 -14.17 22.08 -6.40
CA GLN A 61 -13.46 21.01 -7.08
C GLN A 61 -12.74 21.48 -8.35
N GLU A 62 -13.19 22.54 -9.03
CA GLU A 62 -12.48 23.11 -10.19
C GLU A 62 -11.24 23.92 -9.77
N GLU A 63 -11.31 24.65 -8.65
CA GLU A 63 -10.19 25.42 -8.12
C GLU A 63 -9.04 24.52 -7.65
N GLU A 64 -9.32 23.39 -6.98
CA GLU A 64 -8.30 22.44 -6.56
C GLU A 64 -7.55 21.79 -7.73
N VAL A 65 -8.27 21.47 -8.82
CA VAL A 65 -7.67 20.91 -10.04
C VAL A 65 -6.78 21.93 -10.75
N ILE A 66 -7.16 23.22 -10.75
CA ILE A 66 -6.34 24.30 -11.30
C ILE A 66 -5.08 24.49 -10.44
N MET A 67 -5.23 24.53 -9.11
CA MET A 67 -4.10 24.67 -8.19
C MET A 67 -3.10 23.53 -8.30
N HIS A 68 -3.57 22.28 -8.44
CA HIS A 68 -2.68 21.14 -8.62
C HIS A 68 -1.92 21.23 -9.96
N LYS A 69 -2.59 21.62 -11.05
CA LYS A 69 -1.94 21.84 -12.36
C LYS A 69 -0.89 22.94 -12.31
N VAL A 70 -1.17 24.04 -11.61
CA VAL A 70 -0.22 25.14 -11.40
C VAL A 70 0.98 24.66 -10.60
N PHE A 71 0.76 23.87 -9.55
CA PHE A 71 1.82 23.32 -8.71
C PHE A 71 2.74 22.34 -9.47
N THR A 72 2.18 21.43 -10.28
CA THR A 72 2.96 20.53 -11.14
C THR A 72 3.80 21.30 -12.16
N LEU A 73 3.22 22.35 -12.76
CA LEU A 73 3.94 23.20 -13.71
C LEU A 73 5.07 23.99 -13.03
N ALA A 74 4.85 24.46 -11.79
CA ALA A 74 5.90 25.10 -11.00
C ALA A 74 7.07 24.16 -10.71
N ILE A 75 6.80 22.92 -10.27
CA ILE A 75 7.84 21.92 -10.02
C ILE A 75 8.66 21.64 -11.30
N GLU A 76 8.00 21.47 -12.44
CA GLU A 76 8.71 21.23 -13.70
C GLU A 76 9.61 22.41 -14.10
N ILE A 77 9.15 23.65 -13.92
CA ILE A 77 9.98 24.84 -14.15
C ILE A 77 11.20 24.83 -13.21
N TYR A 78 11.01 24.47 -11.93
CA TYR A 78 12.13 24.35 -10.99
C TYR A 78 13.13 23.26 -11.40
N CYS A 79 12.67 22.11 -11.91
CA CYS A 79 13.55 21.06 -12.42
C CYS A 79 14.37 21.54 -13.64
N TRP A 80 13.75 22.24 -14.58
CA TRP A 80 14.46 22.82 -15.73
C TRP A 80 15.46 23.91 -15.33
N ALA A 81 15.08 24.76 -14.36
CA ALA A 81 15.97 25.77 -13.80
C ALA A 81 17.17 25.12 -13.09
N ALA A 82 16.96 24.06 -12.30
CA ALA A 82 18.03 23.32 -11.65
C ALA A 82 18.98 22.67 -12.68
N LEU A 83 18.44 22.06 -13.72
CA LEU A 83 19.21 21.45 -14.81
C LEU A 83 20.05 22.49 -15.55
N PHE A 84 19.50 23.68 -15.80
CA PHE A 84 20.22 24.81 -16.36
C PHE A 84 21.38 25.24 -15.45
N VAL A 85 21.12 25.49 -14.16
CA VAL A 85 22.13 25.92 -13.20
C VAL A 85 23.26 24.91 -13.07
N VAL A 86 22.96 23.61 -12.92
CA VAL A 86 23.96 22.55 -12.84
C VAL A 86 24.82 22.51 -14.10
N SER A 87 24.20 22.58 -15.29
CA SER A 87 24.93 22.60 -16.56
C SER A 87 25.90 23.77 -16.65
N GLN A 88 25.47 24.97 -16.25
CA GLN A 88 26.32 26.16 -16.30
C GLN A 88 27.46 26.08 -15.26
N VAL A 89 27.17 25.67 -14.02
CA VAL A 89 28.19 25.47 -12.96
C VAL A 89 29.25 24.46 -13.43
N THR A 90 28.85 23.32 -14.00
CA THR A 90 29.78 22.31 -14.49
C THR A 90 30.64 22.83 -15.64
N GLY A 91 30.08 23.59 -16.58
CA GLY A 91 30.84 24.16 -17.71
C GLY A 91 31.90 25.18 -17.27
N TYR A 92 31.54 26.12 -16.39
CA TYR A 92 32.51 27.07 -15.82
C TYR A 92 33.53 26.40 -14.89
N TRP A 93 33.13 25.33 -14.18
CA TRP A 93 34.04 24.54 -13.37
C TRP A 93 35.13 23.90 -14.23
N VAL A 94 34.75 23.26 -15.34
CA VAL A 94 35.70 22.67 -16.31
C VAL A 94 36.61 23.73 -16.91
N PHE A 95 36.07 24.90 -17.29
CA PHE A 95 36.86 26.03 -17.79
C PHE A 95 37.98 26.43 -16.80
N PHE A 96 37.64 26.62 -15.51
CA PHE A 96 38.64 27.02 -14.52
C PHE A 96 39.65 25.92 -14.18
N VAL A 97 39.25 24.65 -14.23
CA VAL A 97 40.18 23.51 -14.08
C VAL A 97 41.17 23.46 -15.25
N MET A 98 40.72 23.71 -16.48
CA MET A 98 41.60 23.74 -17.66
C MET A 98 42.54 24.94 -17.67
N GLU A 99 42.16 26.06 -17.06
CA GLU A 99 43.02 27.22 -16.84
C GLU A 99 44.08 27.00 -15.74
N GLY A 100 44.16 25.79 -15.16
CA GLY A 100 45.16 25.41 -14.17
C GLY A 100 44.80 25.70 -12.71
N ASN A 101 43.53 26.05 -12.43
CA ASN A 101 43.07 26.20 -11.04
C ASN A 101 42.78 24.82 -10.41
N GLY A 102 43.03 24.69 -9.10
CA GLY A 102 42.68 23.47 -8.37
C GLY A 102 41.17 23.21 -8.36
N PRO A 103 40.71 21.93 -8.34
CA PRO A 103 39.32 21.56 -8.57
C PRO A 103 38.32 22.20 -7.59
N LEU A 104 38.71 22.37 -6.33
CA LEU A 104 37.89 23.03 -5.29
C LEU A 104 37.88 24.56 -5.41
N SER A 105 38.93 25.17 -5.95
CA SER A 105 38.96 26.62 -6.23
C SER A 105 38.12 26.94 -7.46
N SER A 106 38.18 26.08 -8.48
CA SER A 106 37.41 26.18 -9.72
C SER A 106 35.90 26.14 -9.48
N ILE A 107 35.42 25.28 -8.56
CA ILE A 107 33.96 25.17 -8.30
C ILE A 107 33.45 26.42 -7.58
N TYR A 108 34.25 26.97 -6.66
CA TYR A 108 33.95 28.22 -5.98
C TYR A 108 33.88 29.39 -6.98
N LYS A 109 34.87 29.51 -7.89
CA LYS A 109 34.85 30.52 -8.97
C LYS A 109 33.65 30.35 -9.90
N ALA A 110 33.28 29.11 -10.26
CA ALA A 110 32.12 28.83 -11.10
C ALA A 110 30.80 29.27 -10.43
N LEU A 111 30.62 28.98 -9.14
CA LEU A 111 29.42 29.40 -8.39
C LEU A 111 29.28 30.94 -8.32
N HIS A 112 30.39 31.66 -8.16
CA HIS A 112 30.38 33.14 -8.19
C HIS A 112 29.96 33.71 -9.54
N ILE A 113 30.36 33.09 -10.65
CA ILE A 113 29.90 33.50 -11.98
C ILE A 113 28.39 33.27 -12.13
N ILE A 114 27.88 32.17 -11.62
CA ILE A 114 26.45 31.85 -11.71
C ILE A 114 25.60 32.78 -10.86
N ASP A 115 26.10 33.18 -9.68
CA ASP A 115 25.46 34.22 -8.84
C ASP A 115 25.33 35.56 -9.59
N PHE A 116 26.33 35.94 -10.40
CA PHE A 116 26.24 37.13 -11.27
C PHE A 116 25.14 37.04 -12.32
N TYR A 117 25.04 35.89 -13.01
CA TYR A 117 24.03 35.69 -14.05
C TYR A 117 22.62 35.59 -13.46
N LEU A 118 22.47 34.96 -12.29
CA LEU A 118 21.19 34.87 -11.58
C LEU A 118 20.72 36.23 -11.05
N GLY A 119 21.64 37.06 -10.53
CA GLY A 119 21.33 38.43 -10.08
C GLY A 119 20.91 39.38 -11.21
N PHE A 120 21.24 39.07 -12.47
CA PHE A 120 20.73 39.83 -13.63
C PHE A 120 19.32 39.38 -14.04
N MET A 121 18.94 38.12 -13.77
CA MET A 121 17.67 37.52 -14.19
C MET A 121 16.59 37.58 -13.11
N LEU A 122 16.96 37.66 -11.82
CA LEU A 122 16.05 37.70 -10.67
C LEU A 122 16.44 38.86 -9.74
N PRO A 123 15.49 39.69 -9.27
CA PRO A 123 15.76 40.82 -8.38
C PRO A 123 15.99 40.36 -6.92
N CYS A 124 17.01 39.52 -6.71
CA CYS A 124 17.45 39.08 -5.40
C CYS A 124 18.84 39.65 -5.08
N ASP A 125 19.07 39.98 -3.82
CA ASP A 125 20.38 40.45 -3.35
C ASP A 125 21.45 39.35 -3.56
N PRO A 126 22.63 39.68 -4.13
CA PRO A 126 23.68 38.70 -4.38
C PRO A 126 24.18 38.09 -3.06
N ILE A 127 24.22 36.76 -2.99
CA ILE A 127 24.59 36.00 -1.79
C ILE A 127 26.10 36.12 -1.51
N PHE A 128 26.91 36.33 -2.55
CA PHE A 128 28.35 36.43 -2.43
C PHE A 128 28.86 37.85 -2.71
N GLY A 129 29.29 38.53 -1.65
CA GLY A 129 29.83 39.89 -1.70
C GLY A 129 31.07 40.04 -2.59
N MET A 130 30.94 40.92 -3.58
CA MET A 130 31.96 41.78 -4.21
C MET A 130 33.31 41.16 -4.61
N ASN A 131 33.35 40.52 -5.80
CA ASN A 131 34.44 40.66 -6.80
C ASN A 131 34.09 40.08 -8.19
N THR A 132 32.80 39.98 -8.53
CA THR A 132 32.32 39.22 -9.70
C THR A 132 32.64 39.87 -11.04
N MET A 133 32.72 41.20 -11.08
CA MET A 133 33.16 41.97 -12.25
C MET A 133 34.61 41.69 -12.67
N VAL A 134 35.49 41.37 -11.72
CA VAL A 134 36.90 41.04 -11.99
C VAL A 134 37.01 39.65 -12.61
N LEU A 135 36.27 38.69 -12.05
CA LEU A 135 36.23 37.31 -12.54
C LEU A 135 35.62 37.23 -13.96
N MET A 136 34.57 37.99 -14.24
CA MET A 136 33.99 38.09 -15.58
C MET A 136 34.96 38.71 -16.60
N ARG A 137 35.78 39.69 -16.18
CA ARG A 137 36.84 40.27 -17.03
C ARG A 137 37.96 39.27 -17.31
N GLU A 138 38.27 38.38 -16.35
CA GLU A 138 39.23 37.29 -16.50
C GLU A 138 38.73 36.30 -17.57
N VAL A 139 37.47 35.86 -17.47
CA VAL A 139 36.84 34.93 -18.44
C VAL A 139 36.79 35.51 -19.86
N VAL A 140 36.48 36.81 -20.02
CA VAL A 140 36.41 37.47 -21.33
C VAL A 140 37.80 37.66 -21.97
N ASN A 141 38.85 37.77 -21.15
CA ASN A 141 40.21 37.98 -21.64
C ASN A 141 40.95 36.68 -22.00
N THR A 142 40.44 35.52 -21.58
CA THR A 142 41.04 34.21 -21.90
C THR A 142 40.76 33.82 -23.35
N LYS A 143 41.81 33.69 -24.17
CA LYS A 143 41.70 33.29 -25.59
C LYS A 143 41.84 31.80 -25.86
N GLU A 144 42.54 31.05 -25.00
CA GLU A 144 42.88 29.64 -25.26
C GLU A 144 41.69 28.68 -25.04
N HIS A 145 40.81 28.96 -24.09
CA HIS A 145 39.69 28.07 -23.70
C HIS A 145 38.30 28.68 -23.92
N ASN A 146 38.18 29.76 -24.71
CA ASN A 146 36.91 30.46 -24.96
C ASN A 146 35.84 29.55 -25.62
N TRP A 147 36.27 28.49 -26.32
CA TRP A 147 35.34 27.50 -26.89
C TRP A 147 34.53 26.76 -25.82
N ILE A 148 35.04 26.60 -24.59
CA ILE A 148 34.34 25.98 -23.46
C ILE A 148 33.23 26.89 -22.94
N VAL A 149 33.53 28.19 -22.84
CA VAL A 149 32.57 29.22 -22.41
C VAL A 149 31.43 29.34 -23.43
N ASN A 150 31.77 29.41 -24.72
CA ASN A 150 30.77 29.43 -25.80
C ASN A 150 29.97 28.12 -25.87
N GLY A 151 30.62 26.97 -25.64
CA GLY A 151 29.94 25.67 -25.56
C GLY A 151 28.98 25.58 -24.38
N THR A 152 29.37 26.07 -23.20
CA THR A 152 28.52 26.13 -22.01
C THR A 152 27.32 27.04 -22.22
N ALA A 153 27.51 28.21 -22.84
CA ALA A 153 26.42 29.10 -23.22
C ALA A 153 25.48 28.45 -24.25
N GLY A 154 26.02 27.75 -25.25
CA GLY A 154 25.24 27.02 -26.26
C GLY A 154 24.37 25.90 -25.66
N ILE A 155 24.91 25.15 -24.69
CA ILE A 155 24.15 24.13 -23.94
C ILE A 155 23.03 24.79 -23.12
N GLY A 156 23.32 25.93 -22.48
CA GLY A 156 22.30 26.70 -21.76
C GLY A 156 21.15 27.14 -22.66
N VAL A 157 21.45 27.67 -23.84
CA VAL A 157 20.43 28.03 -24.84
C VAL A 157 19.64 26.80 -25.30
N ALA A 158 20.30 25.67 -25.54
CA ALA A 158 19.63 24.43 -25.94
C ALA A 158 18.65 23.94 -24.86
N ILE A 159 19.04 23.99 -23.58
CA ILE A 159 18.18 23.65 -22.44
C ILE A 159 16.95 24.56 -22.40
N CYS A 160 17.13 25.88 -22.55
CA CYS A 160 16.01 26.83 -22.58
C CYS A 160 15.08 26.59 -23.78
N VAL A 161 15.62 26.30 -24.97
CA VAL A 161 14.82 26.01 -26.17
C VAL A 161 14.03 24.72 -25.98
N ILE A 162 14.64 23.66 -25.45
CA ILE A 162 13.95 22.40 -25.16
C ILE A 162 12.87 22.60 -24.09
N MET A 163 13.16 23.37 -23.03
CA MET A 163 12.18 23.73 -22.00
C MET A 163 10.98 24.44 -22.62
N VAL A 164 11.18 25.46 -23.47
CA VAL A 164 10.08 26.19 -24.13
C VAL A 164 9.30 25.27 -25.07
N ILE A 165 9.97 24.43 -25.86
CA ILE A 165 9.30 23.46 -26.73
C ILE A 165 8.47 22.47 -25.91
N HIS A 166 9.00 21.98 -24.79
CA HIS A 166 8.29 21.06 -23.90
C HIS A 166 7.06 21.73 -23.25
N MET A 167 7.21 22.97 -22.77
CA MET A 167 6.12 23.74 -22.18
C MET A 167 5.04 24.07 -23.22
N VAL A 168 5.42 24.49 -24.42
CA VAL A 168 4.49 24.76 -25.53
C VAL A 168 3.79 23.48 -25.99
N ARG A 169 4.50 22.35 -26.09
CA ARG A 169 3.89 21.05 -26.42
C ARG A 169 2.89 20.64 -25.35
N LYS A 170 3.28 20.69 -24.07
CA LYS A 170 2.38 20.33 -22.96
C LYS A 170 1.16 21.26 -22.88
N TRP A 171 1.33 22.54 -23.20
CA TRP A 171 0.23 23.50 -23.28
C TRP A 171 -0.69 23.27 -24.48
N CYS A 172 -0.14 22.98 -25.66
CA CYS A 172 -0.92 22.76 -26.89
C CYS A 172 -1.62 21.39 -26.93
N TYR A 173 -1.03 20.36 -26.31
CA TYR A 173 -1.58 19.00 -26.27
C TYR A 173 -2.30 18.67 -24.94
N GLY A 174 -2.24 19.58 -23.95
CA GLY A 174 -2.84 19.39 -22.61
C GLY A 174 -4.30 19.84 -22.49
N THR A 175 -4.87 20.46 -23.53
CA THR A 175 -6.28 20.84 -23.58
C THR A 175 -7.04 20.00 -24.62
N GLY A 176 -7.52 18.83 -24.17
CA GLY A 176 -8.72 18.17 -24.69
C GLY A 176 -8.60 17.29 -25.94
N THR A 177 -9.07 16.04 -25.78
CA THR A 177 -9.60 15.11 -26.80
C THR A 177 -8.60 14.40 -27.73
N GLY A 178 -8.72 13.06 -27.79
CA GLY A 178 -7.67 12.14 -28.25
C GLY A 178 -7.60 11.84 -29.75
N PHE A 179 -6.52 11.13 -30.11
CA PHE A 179 -6.43 10.01 -31.07
C PHE A 179 -4.94 9.58 -31.14
N GLY A 180 -4.65 8.27 -31.06
CA GLY A 180 -3.29 7.75 -30.94
C GLY A 180 -2.48 7.69 -32.25
N LEU A 181 -1.15 7.55 -32.12
CA LEU A 181 -0.33 6.42 -32.61
C LEU A 181 1.18 6.71 -32.42
N PHE A 182 1.96 5.63 -32.29
CA PHE A 182 3.43 5.50 -32.28
C PHE A 182 4.19 5.80 -30.98
N GLY A 183 4.69 4.71 -30.37
CA GLY A 183 5.72 4.74 -29.35
C GLY A 183 7.14 4.83 -29.91
N THR A 184 8.11 5.04 -29.01
CA THR A 184 9.30 4.18 -28.81
C THR A 184 10.24 4.79 -27.77
N VAL A 185 10.56 3.97 -26.75
CA VAL A 185 11.91 3.60 -26.26
C VAL A 185 12.84 4.67 -25.63
N SER A 186 12.93 4.59 -24.28
CA SER A 186 14.13 4.30 -23.44
C SER A 186 15.40 5.16 -23.49
N ARG A 187 15.83 5.66 -22.31
CA ARG A 187 17.11 5.23 -21.67
C ARG A 187 17.27 5.71 -20.23
N ASP A 188 17.45 4.74 -19.37
CA ASP A 188 18.00 4.81 -18.01
C ASP A 188 19.53 4.99 -18.05
N ILE A 189 20.07 5.82 -17.15
CA ILE A 189 21.48 5.86 -16.73
C ILE A 189 21.48 6.17 -15.24
N GLY A 190 21.77 5.14 -14.44
CA GLY A 190 21.91 5.25 -12.99
C GLY A 190 23.21 5.91 -12.55
N ASP A 191 23.23 6.30 -11.28
CA ASP A 191 24.48 6.50 -10.55
C ASP A 191 24.43 5.92 -9.14
N ARG A 192 25.59 5.45 -8.72
CA ARG A 192 25.82 4.43 -7.67
C ARG A 192 26.24 5.07 -6.34
N ARG A 193 25.70 4.50 -5.26
CA ARG A 193 26.21 4.37 -3.86
C ARG A 193 26.13 5.57 -2.90
N GLN A 194 25.42 5.35 -1.79
CA GLN A 194 26.06 5.07 -0.49
C GLN A 194 25.21 4.07 0.33
N SER A 195 25.87 3.05 0.86
CA SER A 195 25.30 1.86 1.51
C SER A 195 25.04 2.09 3.00
N VAL A 196 23.78 2.04 3.39
CA VAL A 196 23.34 1.72 4.77
C VAL A 196 22.29 0.61 4.63
N SER A 197 22.48 -0.51 5.33
CA SER A 197 21.64 -1.70 5.21
C SER A 197 20.19 -1.40 5.62
N ARG A 198 19.30 -1.23 4.63
CA ARG A 198 17.86 -1.15 4.86
C ARG A 198 17.23 -2.53 4.71
N GLN A 199 16.34 -2.86 5.64
CA GLN A 199 15.35 -3.93 5.47
C GLN A 199 14.58 -3.73 4.15
N PRO A 200 14.11 -4.80 3.49
CA PRO A 200 13.58 -4.69 2.14
C PRO A 200 12.30 -3.83 2.12
N SER A 201 12.44 -2.58 1.67
CA SER A 201 11.34 -1.76 1.19
C SER A 201 10.98 -2.25 -0.21
N PHE A 202 9.88 -2.99 -0.33
CA PHE A 202 9.42 -3.49 -1.63
C PHE A 202 8.55 -2.44 -2.30
N THR A 203 9.14 -1.72 -3.25
CA THR A 203 8.40 -0.96 -4.26
C THR A 203 7.71 -1.94 -5.21
N LEU A 204 6.42 -1.70 -5.42
CA LEU A 204 5.49 -2.37 -6.31
C LEU A 204 6.11 -2.65 -7.69
N SER A 205 6.28 -3.92 -8.05
CA SER A 205 6.59 -4.33 -9.43
C SER A 205 5.35 -4.17 -10.30
N GLU A 206 5.48 -3.43 -11.39
CA GLU A 206 4.49 -3.35 -12.47
C GLU A 206 4.22 -4.74 -13.08
N TRP A 207 2.95 -4.95 -13.40
CA TRP A 207 2.44 -6.12 -14.08
C TRP A 207 2.77 -6.04 -15.58
N THR A 208 3.25 -7.16 -16.14
CA THR A 208 3.11 -7.45 -17.57
C THR A 208 2.24 -8.69 -17.71
N ASP A 209 1.19 -8.55 -18.52
CA ASP A 209 0.27 -9.59 -18.96
C ASP A 209 0.99 -10.81 -19.51
N ALA A 210 0.46 -11.99 -19.17
CA ALA A 210 0.67 -13.22 -19.94
C ALA A 210 -0.70 -13.90 -20.10
N GLN A 211 -1.37 -13.54 -21.18
CA GLN A 211 -2.29 -14.40 -21.91
C GLN A 211 -1.44 -15.24 -22.88
N GLU A 212 -1.90 -16.47 -23.21
CA GLU A 212 -1.21 -17.58 -23.91
C GLU A 212 -0.59 -18.58 -22.90
N ASP A 213 -1.05 -19.82 -22.72
CA ASP A 213 -1.43 -20.83 -23.71
C ASP A 213 -2.53 -21.80 -23.21
N LEU A 214 -3.40 -22.20 -24.13
CA LEU A 214 -4.36 -23.30 -24.04
C LEU A 214 -4.02 -24.30 -25.18
N MET A 215 -4.11 -25.60 -24.90
CA MET A 215 -3.96 -26.77 -25.82
C MET A 215 -2.49 -27.17 -26.09
N ASP A 216 -2.02 -28.42 -25.97
CA ASP A 216 -2.62 -29.70 -26.35
C ASP A 216 -2.03 -30.92 -25.59
N MET A 217 -2.79 -32.03 -25.63
CA MET A 217 -2.52 -33.35 -25.08
C MET A 217 -1.58 -34.24 -25.93
N ASP A 218 -0.93 -35.18 -25.23
CA ASP A 218 -0.33 -36.46 -25.65
C ASP A 218 0.98 -36.49 -26.47
N THR A 219 2.00 -37.20 -25.98
CA THR A 219 2.27 -38.63 -26.28
C THR A 219 3.62 -39.07 -25.63
N GLU A 220 3.65 -40.20 -24.92
CA GLU A 220 4.91 -40.87 -24.50
C GLU A 220 5.79 -41.26 -25.72
N PRO A 221 7.11 -41.48 -25.52
CA PRO A 221 7.54 -42.88 -25.50
C PRO A 221 8.72 -43.22 -24.57
N GLN A 222 8.51 -44.34 -23.86
CA GLN A 222 9.40 -45.49 -23.66
C GLN A 222 10.80 -45.33 -23.03
N THR A 223 10.93 -45.98 -21.88
CA THR A 223 12.16 -46.45 -21.23
C THR A 223 12.87 -47.56 -22.02
N PRO A 224 14.17 -47.77 -21.78
CA PRO A 224 14.74 -49.10 -21.83
C PRO A 224 15.23 -49.56 -20.46
N VAL A 225 14.87 -50.80 -20.16
CA VAL A 225 15.26 -51.65 -19.02
C VAL A 225 16.66 -52.21 -19.26
N PHE A 226 17.48 -52.35 -18.20
CA PHE A 226 18.50 -53.40 -18.11
C PHE A 226 18.58 -53.97 -16.69
N GLU A 227 18.44 -55.29 -16.59
CA GLU A 227 18.50 -56.12 -15.38
C GLU A 227 19.93 -56.61 -15.07
N MET A 228 20.23 -56.64 -13.76
CA MET A 228 20.82 -57.71 -12.92
C MET A 228 21.98 -58.61 -13.41
N GLY A 229 23.03 -58.77 -12.55
CA GLY A 229 23.77 -60.04 -12.46
C GLY A 229 25.24 -60.00 -11.97
N SER A 230 25.44 -60.29 -10.68
CA SER A 230 26.58 -60.93 -9.95
C SER A 230 27.90 -61.34 -10.65
N ASP A 231 29.07 -61.04 -10.04
CA ASP A 231 29.89 -62.01 -9.24
C ASP A 231 31.29 -61.49 -8.77
N ASN A 232 31.54 -61.65 -7.46
CA ASN A 232 32.74 -62.12 -6.71
C ASN A 232 34.22 -61.67 -6.95
N ARG A 233 34.82 -61.22 -5.81
CA ARG A 233 36.11 -61.60 -5.14
C ARG A 233 37.34 -60.64 -5.04
N MET A 234 37.77 -60.51 -3.76
CA MET A 234 39.11 -60.37 -3.13
C MET A 234 39.91 -59.03 -3.13
N GLU A 235 39.92 -58.41 -1.95
CA GLU A 235 41.08 -58.17 -1.03
C GLU A 235 42.39 -57.55 -1.56
N GLY A 236 42.80 -56.43 -0.96
CA GLY A 236 44.16 -55.87 -1.09
C GLY A 236 44.27 -54.39 -0.69
N ASP A 237 44.98 -54.14 0.42
CA ASP A 237 45.13 -52.85 1.09
C ASP A 237 46.19 -51.91 0.44
N ALA A 238 46.04 -50.62 0.76
CA ALA A 238 47.04 -49.54 0.82
C ALA A 238 47.72 -48.97 -0.46
N ALA A 239 47.66 -47.63 -0.49
CA ALA A 239 48.65 -46.67 -1.01
C ALA A 239 48.39 -45.97 -2.37
N THR A 240 48.31 -44.64 -2.25
CA THR A 240 48.71 -43.62 -3.26
C THR A 240 47.67 -43.25 -4.34
N LEU A 241 46.71 -42.39 -3.98
CA LEU A 241 45.98 -41.57 -4.96
C LEU A 241 46.86 -40.40 -5.42
N LEU A 242 47.64 -40.64 -6.47
CA LEU A 242 48.22 -39.57 -7.30
C LEU A 242 47.12 -39.08 -8.27
N VAL A 243 46.64 -37.86 -8.04
CA VAL A 243 45.73 -37.15 -8.94
C VAL A 243 46.51 -36.74 -10.18
N THR A 244 46.12 -37.25 -11.35
CA THR A 244 46.58 -36.74 -12.65
C THR A 244 45.77 -35.50 -13.02
N PRO A 245 46.40 -34.37 -13.38
CA PRO A 245 45.69 -33.17 -13.80
C PRO A 245 45.30 -33.34 -15.27
N VAL A 246 44.01 -33.54 -15.55
CA VAL A 246 43.49 -33.47 -16.92
C VAL A 246 42.98 -32.06 -17.16
N GLY A 247 43.64 -31.40 -18.11
CA GLY A 247 43.49 -29.99 -18.42
C GLY A 247 42.11 -29.59 -18.92
N LEU A 248 41.88 -28.29 -18.73
CA LEU A 248 40.83 -27.46 -19.29
C LEU A 248 40.46 -27.83 -20.73
N GLN A 249 39.23 -28.30 -20.92
CA GLN A 249 38.52 -28.17 -22.19
C GLN A 249 37.28 -27.31 -21.94
N GLU A 250 37.45 -26.00 -22.13
CA GLU A 250 36.36 -25.05 -22.30
C GLU A 250 35.39 -25.54 -23.38
N ARG A 251 34.11 -25.70 -23.04
CA ARG A 251 33.00 -25.28 -23.92
C ARG A 251 31.75 -24.88 -23.11
N ARG A 252 31.41 -23.60 -23.26
CA ARG A 252 30.08 -22.95 -23.18
C ARG A 252 29.49 -22.65 -21.80
N GLY A 253 30.01 -21.55 -21.24
CA GLY A 253 29.27 -20.40 -20.71
C GLY A 253 27.86 -20.60 -20.17
N SER A 254 27.78 -20.77 -18.85
CA SER A 254 26.66 -20.28 -18.05
C SER A 254 27.23 -19.25 -17.07
N ASN A 255 26.81 -17.98 -17.19
CA ASN A 255 27.23 -16.88 -16.32
C ASN A 255 26.47 -16.91 -14.98
N VAL A 256 26.48 -18.06 -14.30
CA VAL A 256 26.06 -18.11 -12.90
C VAL A 256 27.31 -17.90 -12.06
N SER A 257 27.49 -16.69 -11.55
CA SER A 257 28.45 -16.48 -10.46
C SER A 257 27.98 -17.34 -9.29
N LEU A 258 28.71 -18.41 -8.99
CA LEU A 258 28.57 -19.13 -7.72
C LEU A 258 29.04 -18.18 -6.60
N THR A 259 28.12 -17.36 -6.10
CA THR A 259 28.30 -16.70 -4.82
C THR A 259 28.02 -17.74 -3.75
N LEU A 260 29.08 -18.32 -3.18
CA LEU A 260 28.99 -19.08 -1.95
C LEU A 260 28.50 -18.13 -0.86
N ASP A 261 27.24 -18.25 -0.47
CA ASP A 261 26.69 -17.58 0.70
C ASP A 261 27.26 -18.24 1.95
N MET A 262 28.24 -17.59 2.57
CA MET A 262 28.89 -18.06 3.80
C MET A 262 28.09 -17.68 5.06
N CYS A 263 26.87 -17.17 4.92
CA CYS A 263 25.98 -16.87 6.04
C CYS A 263 24.91 -17.96 6.25
N SER A 264 25.32 -19.22 6.41
CA SER A 264 24.51 -20.26 7.05
C SER A 264 25.39 -21.44 7.49
N PRO A 265 25.95 -21.44 8.71
CA PRO A 265 26.46 -22.67 9.28
C PRO A 265 25.28 -23.53 9.74
N GLY A 266 24.91 -24.52 8.92
CA GLY A 266 24.21 -25.74 9.33
C GLY A 266 22.73 -25.61 9.70
N CYS A 267 21.85 -25.80 8.72
CA CYS A 267 20.47 -26.21 8.99
C CYS A 267 20.16 -27.47 8.18
N THR A 268 20.64 -28.61 8.64
CA THR A 268 20.14 -29.92 8.24
C THR A 268 19.55 -30.59 9.46
N GLU A 269 18.35 -30.21 9.91
CA GLU A 269 17.40 -31.07 10.62
C GLU A 269 15.97 -30.49 10.51
N PRO A 270 14.91 -31.33 10.54
CA PRO A 270 13.55 -30.91 10.28
C PRO A 270 12.97 -30.20 11.51
N TYR A 271 12.59 -28.93 11.36
CA TYR A 271 12.00 -28.13 12.43
C TYR A 271 10.57 -28.58 12.75
N GLY A 272 10.46 -29.55 13.65
CA GLY A 272 9.30 -29.70 14.53
C GLY A 272 9.44 -28.76 15.74
N TYR A 273 8.29 -28.33 16.29
CA TYR A 273 8.10 -27.59 17.55
C TYR A 273 9.36 -27.46 18.45
N GLY A 274 9.96 -26.26 18.53
CA GLY A 274 11.03 -25.96 19.50
C GLY A 274 12.40 -25.55 18.96
N GLY A 275 12.53 -25.23 17.66
CA GLY A 275 13.77 -24.70 17.09
C GLY A 275 14.25 -23.39 17.74
N GLN A 276 15.51 -23.35 18.15
CA GLN A 276 16.15 -22.13 18.66
C GLN A 276 16.13 -21.06 17.56
N LEU A 277 15.39 -19.96 17.78
CA LEU A 277 15.27 -18.84 16.86
C LEU A 277 16.65 -18.26 16.52
N SER A 278 16.82 -17.69 15.32
CA SER A 278 18.07 -17.00 14.99
C SER A 278 18.31 -15.84 15.98
N PRO A 279 19.58 -15.47 16.29
CA PRO A 279 19.85 -14.36 17.19
C PRO A 279 19.15 -13.05 16.78
N ARG A 280 19.01 -12.82 15.47
CA ARG A 280 18.29 -11.67 14.93
C ARG A 280 16.79 -11.73 15.24
N ASP A 281 16.16 -12.90 15.09
CA ASP A 281 14.73 -13.07 15.37
C ASP A 281 14.44 -12.99 16.88
N GLN A 282 15.39 -13.45 17.71
CA GLN A 282 15.31 -13.29 19.16
C GLN A 282 15.35 -11.81 19.54
N THR A 283 16.32 -11.04 19.01
CA THR A 283 16.41 -9.60 19.26
C THR A 283 15.18 -8.86 18.77
N ALA A 284 14.64 -9.23 17.60
CA ALA A 284 13.42 -8.62 17.08
C ALA A 284 12.20 -8.88 17.97
N LYS A 285 12.01 -10.12 18.45
CA LYS A 285 10.93 -10.45 19.39
C LYS A 285 11.12 -9.77 20.74
N GLU A 286 12.35 -9.63 21.21
CA GLU A 286 12.63 -8.91 22.46
C GLU A 286 12.32 -7.42 22.34
N TYR A 287 12.69 -6.80 21.22
CA TYR A 287 12.30 -5.41 20.93
C TYR A 287 10.78 -5.26 20.98
N LEU A 288 10.03 -6.15 20.32
CA LEU A 288 8.56 -6.06 20.31
C LEU A 288 7.94 -6.32 21.69
N ARG A 289 8.59 -7.08 22.57
CA ARG A 289 8.09 -7.31 23.94
C ARG A 289 8.38 -6.14 24.88
N GLN A 290 9.47 -5.41 24.65
CA GLN A 290 9.95 -4.36 25.55
C GLN A 290 9.74 -2.94 25.02
N GLY A 291 9.48 -2.79 23.72
CA GLY A 291 9.36 -1.49 23.04
C GLY A 291 8.26 -0.64 23.66
N THR A 292 8.62 0.55 24.10
CA THR A 292 7.75 1.45 24.87
C THR A 292 8.22 2.88 24.71
N ASN A 293 7.28 3.80 24.55
CA ASN A 293 7.52 5.23 24.53
C ASN A 293 6.25 5.95 25.02
N SER A 294 6.14 6.09 26.35
CA SER A 294 4.99 6.72 26.97
C SER A 294 5.03 8.24 26.79
N LEU A 295 3.97 8.80 26.22
CA LEU A 295 3.80 10.20 25.87
C LEU A 295 2.72 10.83 26.75
N THR A 296 3.07 11.93 27.41
CA THR A 296 2.09 12.86 27.98
C THR A 296 1.39 13.64 26.85
N PRO A 297 0.24 14.30 27.11
CA PRO A 297 -0.43 15.12 26.09
C PRO A 297 0.47 16.15 25.39
N ALA A 298 1.28 16.88 26.16
CA ALA A 298 2.23 17.84 25.61
C ALA A 298 3.27 17.17 24.68
N MET A 299 3.83 16.03 25.12
CA MET A 299 4.79 15.26 24.31
C MET A 299 4.14 14.68 23.06
N LEU A 300 2.88 14.24 23.14
CA LEU A 300 2.11 13.72 22.01
C LEU A 300 1.98 14.78 20.91
N HIS A 301 1.64 16.02 21.25
CA HIS A 301 1.54 17.09 20.25
C HIS A 301 2.87 17.45 19.60
N GLU A 302 3.94 17.52 20.39
CA GLU A 302 5.29 17.79 19.87
C GLU A 302 5.76 16.64 18.95
N ARG A 303 5.51 15.40 19.36
CA ARG A 303 5.92 14.23 18.59
C ARG A 303 5.10 14.07 17.32
N ALA A 304 3.82 14.40 17.34
CA ALA A 304 2.95 14.33 16.16
C ALA A 304 3.43 15.20 14.99
N ILE A 305 4.16 16.30 15.25
CA ILE A 305 4.70 17.19 14.20
C ILE A 305 6.15 16.86 13.81
N ASP A 306 6.81 15.94 14.51
CA ASP A 306 8.19 15.52 14.23
C ASP A 306 8.22 14.27 13.34
N ASP A 307 7.97 14.50 12.05
CA ASP A 307 7.91 13.43 11.06
C ASP A 307 9.20 12.60 11.00
N GLN A 308 10.35 13.22 11.21
CA GLN A 308 11.65 12.56 11.07
C GLN A 308 11.88 11.53 12.19
N SER A 309 11.59 11.89 13.44
CA SER A 309 11.75 10.94 14.55
C SER A 309 10.72 9.82 14.52
N LEU A 310 9.48 10.12 14.11
CA LEU A 310 8.43 9.12 13.92
C LEU A 310 8.79 8.10 12.83
N GLN A 311 9.35 8.54 11.71
CA GLN A 311 9.84 7.64 10.68
C GLN A 311 10.97 6.77 11.21
N ALA A 312 11.93 7.34 11.94
CA ALA A 312 13.04 6.57 12.51
C ALA A 312 12.54 5.47 13.46
N GLU A 313 11.66 5.81 14.42
CA GLU A 313 11.05 4.86 15.36
C GLU A 313 10.27 3.75 14.62
N PHE A 314 9.50 4.11 13.59
CA PHE A 314 8.77 3.15 12.78
C PHE A 314 9.69 2.15 12.06
N TYR A 315 10.78 2.62 11.45
CA TYR A 315 11.71 1.77 10.70
C TYR A 315 12.60 0.91 11.61
N GLU A 316 12.79 1.31 12.87
CA GLU A 316 13.47 0.47 13.88
C GLU A 316 12.56 -0.65 14.40
N THR A 317 11.25 -0.41 14.45
CA THR A 317 10.28 -1.38 14.94
C THR A 317 10.19 -2.58 13.98
N PRO A 318 10.46 -3.82 14.43
CA PRO A 318 10.38 -5.01 13.57
C PRO A 318 8.96 -5.28 13.03
N MET A 319 8.83 -5.82 11.82
CA MET A 319 7.51 -6.11 11.21
C MET A 319 6.90 -7.45 11.64
N ASN A 320 7.69 -8.41 12.14
CA ASN A 320 7.22 -9.73 12.59
C ASN A 320 6.39 -10.55 11.58
N PHE A 321 6.70 -10.41 10.28
CA PHE A 321 6.10 -11.26 9.25
C PHE A 321 6.50 -12.72 9.44
N VAL A 322 5.58 -13.62 9.12
CA VAL A 322 5.82 -15.07 9.13
C VAL A 322 6.58 -15.48 7.87
N ASP A 323 7.55 -16.39 7.99
CA ASP A 323 8.19 -16.97 6.81
C ASP A 323 7.17 -17.84 6.05
N PRO A 324 6.92 -17.60 4.74
CA PRO A 324 6.03 -18.43 3.95
C PRO A 324 6.31 -19.94 4.01
N LYS A 325 7.55 -20.34 4.33
CA LYS A 325 7.92 -21.75 4.53
C LYS A 325 7.23 -22.40 5.73
N GLU A 326 6.79 -21.63 6.72
CA GLU A 326 6.02 -22.13 7.86
C GLU A 326 4.62 -22.61 7.43
N TYR A 327 4.12 -22.13 6.29
CA TYR A 327 2.80 -22.45 5.73
C TYR A 327 2.93 -23.23 4.41
N ASN A 328 3.52 -24.42 4.46
CA ASN A 328 3.69 -25.28 3.29
C ASN A 328 2.54 -26.29 3.12
N TYR A 329 1.33 -25.78 2.82
CA TYR A 329 0.14 -26.60 2.58
C TYR A 329 -0.38 -26.44 1.14
N PRO A 330 -0.56 -27.53 0.37
CA PRO A 330 -1.13 -27.47 -0.97
C PRO A 330 -2.49 -26.76 -0.96
N GLY A 331 -2.73 -25.87 -1.93
CA GLY A 331 -4.00 -25.15 -2.06
C GLY A 331 -4.16 -23.90 -1.18
N LEU A 332 -3.30 -23.70 -0.15
CA LEU A 332 -3.40 -22.58 0.78
C LEU A 332 -3.31 -21.20 0.11
N VAL A 333 -2.57 -21.12 -1.00
CA VAL A 333 -2.46 -19.90 -1.83
C VAL A 333 -3.83 -19.33 -2.25
N ARG A 334 -4.87 -20.17 -2.35
CA ARG A 334 -6.24 -19.75 -2.71
C ARG A 334 -6.98 -19.06 -1.57
N LYS A 335 -6.54 -19.23 -0.32
CA LYS A 335 -7.12 -18.61 0.88
C LYS A 335 -6.39 -17.33 1.31
N ASN A 336 -5.28 -16.98 0.64
CA ASN A 336 -4.47 -15.80 0.94
C ASN A 336 -4.50 -14.80 -0.22
N ARG A 337 -5.01 -13.60 0.03
CA ARG A 337 -5.00 -12.51 -0.96
C ARG A 337 -3.57 -12.09 -1.30
N TYR A 338 -2.68 -12.11 -0.31
CA TYR A 338 -1.26 -11.77 -0.46
C TYR A 338 -0.37 -12.89 0.06
N LYS A 339 0.54 -13.40 -0.78
CA LYS A 339 1.38 -14.58 -0.47
C LYS A 339 2.32 -14.38 0.73
N THR A 340 2.70 -13.13 1.02
CA THR A 340 3.67 -12.76 2.05
C THR A 340 3.04 -12.23 3.32
N ILE A 341 1.70 -12.10 3.37
CA ILE A 341 0.97 -11.60 4.53
C ILE A 341 0.18 -12.77 5.09
N LEU A 342 0.81 -13.47 6.03
CA LEU A 342 0.30 -14.70 6.63
C LEU A 342 0.02 -14.48 8.11
N PRO A 343 -0.97 -15.20 8.69
CA PRO A 343 -1.29 -15.04 10.10
C PRO A 343 -0.20 -15.67 10.98
N ASN A 344 0.22 -14.98 12.05
CA ASN A 344 1.14 -15.57 13.03
C ASN A 344 0.51 -16.80 13.68
N THR A 345 1.29 -17.87 13.82
CA THR A 345 0.78 -19.21 14.18
C THR A 345 0.16 -19.28 15.57
N HIS A 346 0.70 -18.51 16.53
CA HIS A 346 0.30 -18.55 17.95
C HIS A 346 -1.04 -17.84 18.22
N SER A 347 -1.43 -16.89 17.38
CA SER A 347 -2.63 -16.04 17.54
C SER A 347 -3.63 -16.23 16.40
N ARG A 348 -3.39 -17.17 15.46
CA ARG A 348 -4.28 -17.36 14.31
C ARG A 348 -5.66 -17.84 14.75
N VAL A 349 -6.69 -17.38 14.06
CA VAL A 349 -8.04 -17.93 14.23
C VAL A 349 -8.09 -19.32 13.58
N ILE A 350 -8.69 -20.28 14.27
CA ILE A 350 -8.86 -21.66 13.80
C ILE A 350 -10.35 -21.92 13.61
N LEU A 351 -10.77 -22.18 12.37
CA LEU A 351 -12.18 -22.48 12.09
C LEU A 351 -12.50 -23.91 12.55
N LYS A 352 -13.62 -24.06 13.25
CA LYS A 352 -14.21 -25.36 13.57
C LYS A 352 -14.73 -25.99 12.28
N SER A 353 -14.39 -27.26 12.08
CA SER A 353 -14.75 -28.06 10.91
C SER A 353 -15.13 -29.46 11.36
N GLN A 354 -15.92 -30.18 10.55
CA GLN A 354 -16.21 -31.60 10.81
C GLN A 354 -14.95 -32.47 10.65
N ASP A 355 -14.04 -32.04 9.77
CA ASP A 355 -12.75 -32.67 9.55
C ASP A 355 -11.65 -31.75 10.10
N GLU A 356 -11.35 -31.91 11.39
CA GLU A 356 -10.33 -31.11 12.09
C GLU A 356 -8.91 -31.38 11.58
N ASP A 357 -8.69 -32.53 10.93
CA ASP A 357 -7.39 -32.92 10.37
C ASP A 357 -7.12 -32.24 9.02
N ASP A 358 -8.15 -31.77 8.30
CA ASP A 358 -7.98 -30.95 7.11
C ASP A 358 -7.62 -29.51 7.45
N PHE A 359 -6.32 -29.19 7.34
CA PHE A 359 -5.78 -27.86 7.56
C PHE A 359 -6.48 -26.78 6.73
N LEU A 360 -6.86 -27.06 5.47
CA LEU A 360 -7.50 -26.04 4.64
C LEU A 360 -8.89 -25.68 5.18
N SER A 361 -9.68 -26.66 5.64
CA SER A 361 -11.00 -26.42 6.21
C SER A 361 -10.98 -25.60 7.50
N THR A 362 -9.90 -25.73 8.29
CA THR A 362 -9.70 -25.01 9.57
C THR A 362 -8.93 -23.69 9.42
N TYR A 363 -8.44 -23.39 8.21
CA TYR A 363 -7.64 -22.19 7.94
C TYR A 363 -8.48 -20.98 7.53
N ILE A 364 -8.17 -19.84 8.14
CA ILE A 364 -8.51 -18.50 7.67
C ILE A 364 -7.33 -17.56 7.95
N ASN A 365 -7.10 -16.58 7.06
CA ASN A 365 -6.07 -15.56 7.28
C ASN A 365 -6.60 -14.49 8.25
N ALA A 366 -6.56 -14.80 9.53
CA ALA A 366 -7.00 -13.93 10.61
C ALA A 366 -6.20 -14.20 11.89
N ASN A 367 -6.06 -13.18 12.73
CA ASN A 367 -5.43 -13.28 14.05
C ASN A 367 -6.31 -12.64 15.11
N TYR A 368 -6.31 -13.21 16.31
CA TYR A 368 -6.79 -12.56 17.53
C TYR A 368 -5.81 -11.48 17.96
N LEU A 369 -6.34 -10.35 18.41
CA LEU A 369 -5.59 -9.20 18.88
C LEU A 369 -6.11 -8.73 20.23
N LYS A 370 -5.18 -8.37 21.11
CA LYS A 370 -5.50 -7.81 22.42
C LYS A 370 -5.97 -6.37 22.33
N GLY A 371 -6.95 -6.03 23.16
CA GLY A 371 -7.42 -4.68 23.42
C GLY A 371 -6.66 -3.99 24.55
N TYR A 372 -7.21 -2.85 24.98
CA TYR A 372 -6.67 -2.11 26.11
C TYR A 372 -7.08 -2.77 27.42
N GLY A 373 -6.09 -3.22 28.20
CA GLY A 373 -6.32 -3.83 29.52
C GLY A 373 -6.80 -5.29 29.48
N ASP A 374 -6.84 -5.92 28.31
CA ASP A 374 -7.19 -7.34 28.16
C ASP A 374 -6.24 -8.22 28.97
N GLU A 375 -6.80 -9.20 29.69
CA GLU A 375 -6.03 -10.26 30.34
C GLU A 375 -5.42 -11.20 29.29
N ASP A 376 -4.51 -12.10 29.71
CA ASP A 376 -3.74 -12.90 28.76
C ASP A 376 -4.58 -13.82 27.86
N ASP A 377 -5.76 -14.22 28.32
CA ASP A 377 -6.69 -15.10 27.59
C ASP A 377 -7.83 -14.33 26.87
N GLU A 378 -7.89 -13.01 27.00
CA GLU A 378 -8.92 -12.17 26.37
C GLU A 378 -8.42 -11.52 25.09
N CYS A 379 -9.31 -11.44 24.09
CA CYS A 379 -9.01 -10.77 22.83
C CYS A 379 -10.21 -9.91 22.41
N SER A 380 -9.99 -8.60 22.34
CA SER A 380 -11.00 -7.64 21.94
C SER A 380 -11.26 -7.61 20.43
N TYR A 381 -10.30 -8.03 19.61
CA TYR A 381 -10.33 -7.87 18.15
C TYR A 381 -9.91 -9.13 17.40
N ILE A 382 -10.38 -9.23 16.15
CA ILE A 382 -9.83 -10.11 15.12
C ILE A 382 -9.43 -9.24 13.94
N ALA A 383 -8.15 -9.29 13.54
CA ALA A 383 -7.67 -8.67 12.31
C ALA A 383 -7.62 -9.71 11.19
N THR A 384 -8.27 -9.43 10.06
CA THR A 384 -8.31 -10.36 8.91
C THR A 384 -8.15 -9.62 7.58
N GLN A 385 -7.78 -10.35 6.54
CA GLN A 385 -7.77 -9.84 5.16
C GLN A 385 -9.20 -9.59 4.67
N GLY A 386 -9.35 -8.75 3.65
CA GLY A 386 -10.62 -8.61 2.94
C GLY A 386 -10.99 -9.93 2.28
N PRO A 387 -12.20 -10.47 2.52
CA PRO A 387 -12.62 -11.74 1.93
C PRO A 387 -12.36 -11.78 0.42
N THR A 388 -11.88 -12.92 -0.05
CA THR A 388 -11.82 -13.26 -1.47
C THR A 388 -13.04 -14.09 -1.82
N VAL A 389 -13.34 -14.26 -3.11
CA VAL A 389 -14.43 -15.12 -3.58
C VAL A 389 -14.39 -16.54 -3.00
N ASN A 390 -13.18 -17.07 -2.73
CA ASN A 390 -13.00 -18.42 -2.18
C ASN A 390 -13.12 -18.50 -0.65
N THR A 391 -13.13 -17.36 0.05
CA THR A 391 -13.07 -17.30 1.51
C THR A 391 -14.29 -16.60 2.13
N VAL A 392 -15.32 -16.26 1.35
CA VAL A 392 -16.57 -15.67 1.89
C VAL A 392 -17.24 -16.62 2.88
N GLY A 393 -17.34 -17.91 2.55
CA GLY A 393 -17.89 -18.93 3.47
C GLY A 393 -17.06 -19.07 4.76
N ASP A 394 -15.73 -19.12 4.63
CA ASP A 394 -14.80 -19.15 5.77
C ASP A 394 -14.97 -17.91 6.68
N PHE A 395 -15.16 -16.73 6.08
CA PHE A 395 -15.36 -15.48 6.80
C PHE A 395 -16.65 -15.51 7.62
N TRP A 396 -17.78 -15.94 7.04
CA TRP A 396 -19.04 -16.05 7.78
C TRP A 396 -19.00 -17.13 8.86
N ARG A 397 -18.29 -18.24 8.62
CA ARG A 397 -18.00 -19.22 9.68
C ARG A 397 -17.26 -18.60 10.85
N MET A 398 -16.24 -17.78 10.58
CA MET A 398 -15.50 -17.05 11.63
C MET A 398 -16.43 -16.11 12.41
N VAL A 399 -17.21 -15.29 11.69
CA VAL A 399 -18.17 -14.35 12.31
C VAL A 399 -19.13 -15.08 13.25
N TRP A 400 -19.67 -16.21 12.82
CA TRP A 400 -20.57 -17.02 13.64
C TRP A 400 -19.85 -17.70 14.80
N GLN A 401 -18.74 -18.38 14.55
CA GLN A 401 -17.99 -19.10 15.60
C GLN A 401 -17.59 -18.18 16.75
N GLU A 402 -17.07 -17.00 16.40
CA GLU A 402 -16.51 -16.04 17.34
C GLU A 402 -17.58 -15.13 17.97
N ARG A 403 -18.87 -15.37 17.68
CA ARG A 403 -19.99 -14.57 18.19
C ARG A 403 -19.74 -13.06 17.98
N CYS A 404 -19.22 -12.70 16.81
CA CYS A 404 -18.80 -11.34 16.50
C CYS A 404 -20.02 -10.39 16.48
N PRO A 405 -20.01 -9.30 17.26
CA PRO A 405 -21.11 -8.33 17.26
C PRO A 405 -20.94 -7.22 16.21
N ILE A 406 -19.70 -6.95 15.78
CA ILE A 406 -19.35 -5.80 14.95
C ILE A 406 -18.26 -6.18 13.94
N ILE A 407 -18.48 -5.85 12.67
CA ILE A 407 -17.46 -5.85 11.62
C ILE A 407 -17.12 -4.40 11.25
N VAL A 408 -15.83 -4.08 11.18
CA VAL A 408 -15.33 -2.80 10.67
C VAL A 408 -14.53 -3.05 9.38
N MET A 409 -15.08 -2.58 8.27
CA MET A 409 -14.51 -2.69 6.94
C MET A 409 -13.94 -1.34 6.50
N ILE A 410 -12.62 -1.25 6.34
CA ILE A 410 -11.90 0.00 6.04
C ILE A 410 -11.23 -0.12 4.68
N THR A 411 -12.03 -0.38 3.65
CA THR A 411 -11.57 -0.48 2.25
C THR A 411 -12.76 -0.35 1.31
N ASN A 412 -12.54 0.23 0.13
CA ASN A 412 -13.47 0.02 -0.98
C ASN A 412 -13.29 -1.40 -1.55
N LEU A 413 -14.29 -1.87 -2.30
CA LEU A 413 -14.22 -3.17 -2.99
C LEU A 413 -13.11 -3.17 -4.04
N GLU A 414 -12.98 -2.06 -4.77
CA GLU A 414 -11.96 -1.85 -5.78
C GLU A 414 -11.28 -0.48 -5.60
N GLU A 415 -9.95 -0.48 -5.68
CA GLU A 415 -9.13 0.73 -5.63
C GLU A 415 -7.97 0.52 -6.62
N LYS A 416 -8.26 0.69 -7.93
CA LYS A 416 -7.46 0.24 -9.10
C LYS A 416 -7.47 -1.27 -9.35
N ASN A 417 -7.41 -2.07 -8.30
CA ASN A 417 -7.54 -3.52 -8.33
C ASN A 417 -8.55 -3.98 -7.27
N GLU A 418 -9.02 -5.21 -7.38
CA GLU A 418 -9.89 -5.83 -6.37
C GLU A 418 -9.17 -5.89 -5.01
N LYS A 419 -9.74 -5.19 -4.02
CA LYS A 419 -9.24 -5.13 -2.64
C LYS A 419 -10.02 -6.05 -1.71
N CYS A 420 -11.30 -6.25 -1.98
CA CYS A 420 -12.22 -7.06 -1.19
C CYS A 420 -13.38 -7.52 -2.09
N ALA A 421 -13.79 -8.78 -1.96
CA ALA A 421 -15.05 -9.24 -2.55
C ALA A 421 -16.22 -8.68 -1.74
N GLU A 422 -17.36 -8.44 -2.40
CA GLU A 422 -18.62 -8.20 -1.72
C GLU A 422 -19.08 -9.50 -1.06
N TYR A 423 -19.07 -9.54 0.27
CA TYR A 423 -19.34 -10.75 1.04
C TYR A 423 -20.69 -10.72 1.75
N TRP A 424 -21.45 -9.63 1.65
CA TRP A 424 -22.80 -9.52 2.20
C TRP A 424 -23.85 -9.71 1.09
N PRO A 425 -25.04 -10.25 1.41
CA PRO A 425 -26.13 -10.34 0.44
C PRO A 425 -26.84 -8.99 0.24
N GLU A 426 -27.66 -8.89 -0.81
CA GLU A 426 -28.63 -7.79 -0.96
C GLU A 426 -29.80 -7.92 0.04
N ASP A 427 -30.26 -9.15 0.27
CA ASP A 427 -31.37 -9.47 1.19
C ASP A 427 -30.99 -10.61 2.14
N THR A 428 -31.06 -11.87 1.68
CA THR A 428 -30.69 -13.05 2.46
C THR A 428 -29.81 -14.02 1.68
N VAL A 429 -28.80 -14.59 2.33
CA VAL A 429 -28.00 -15.72 1.81
C VAL A 429 -27.73 -16.73 2.91
N THR A 430 -27.58 -18.00 2.55
CA THR A 430 -27.18 -19.06 3.48
C THR A 430 -25.78 -19.57 3.14
N HIS A 431 -24.86 -19.49 4.12
CA HIS A 431 -23.53 -20.09 4.05
C HIS A 431 -23.39 -21.17 5.12
N GLU A 432 -23.28 -22.43 4.71
CA GLU A 432 -23.02 -23.57 5.61
C GLU A 432 -23.98 -23.64 6.81
N GLY A 433 -25.27 -23.38 6.57
CA GLY A 433 -26.33 -23.40 7.59
C GLY A 433 -26.52 -22.07 8.33
N ILE A 434 -25.64 -21.09 8.12
CA ILE A 434 -25.75 -19.73 8.66
C ILE A 434 -26.55 -18.90 7.66
N GLU A 435 -27.79 -18.58 8.03
CA GLU A 435 -28.64 -17.63 7.30
C GLU A 435 -28.27 -16.21 7.71
N ILE A 436 -27.85 -15.41 6.74
CA ILE A 436 -27.41 -14.02 6.90
C ILE A 436 -28.43 -13.15 6.20
N THR A 437 -29.11 -12.28 6.93
CA THR A 437 -30.12 -11.37 6.40
C THR A 437 -29.74 -9.92 6.68
N VAL A 438 -29.78 -9.06 5.67
CA VAL A 438 -29.63 -7.61 5.83
C VAL A 438 -30.97 -7.01 6.26
N VAL A 439 -31.00 -6.41 7.44
CA VAL A 439 -32.22 -5.82 8.01
C VAL A 439 -32.34 -4.35 7.65
N THR A 440 -31.26 -3.60 7.82
CA THR A 440 -31.23 -2.15 7.51
C THR A 440 -29.87 -1.76 6.96
N VAL A 441 -29.89 -0.74 6.09
CA VAL A 441 -28.70 -0.06 5.57
C VAL A 441 -28.91 1.43 5.78
N THR A 442 -28.04 2.05 6.57
CA THR A 442 -28.01 3.50 6.81
C THR A 442 -26.76 4.07 6.15
N GLN A 443 -26.91 5.15 5.39
CA GLN A 443 -25.79 5.84 4.78
C GLN A 443 -25.45 7.08 5.61
N GLU A 444 -24.22 7.15 6.12
CA GLU A 444 -23.64 8.34 6.75
C GLU A 444 -22.62 8.97 5.79
N ASP A 445 -22.05 10.12 6.19
CA ASP A 445 -21.15 10.87 5.32
C ASP A 445 -19.87 10.08 4.96
N ASP A 446 -19.29 9.36 5.93
CA ASP A 446 -17.98 8.69 5.77
C ASP A 446 -18.03 7.15 5.84
N TYR A 447 -19.17 6.58 6.25
CA TYR A 447 -19.38 5.13 6.29
C TYR A 447 -20.84 4.74 6.04
N SER A 448 -21.04 3.52 5.53
CA SER A 448 -22.35 2.87 5.51
C SER A 448 -22.47 1.89 6.67
N LEU A 449 -23.57 1.96 7.42
CA LEU A 449 -23.91 1.01 8.47
C LEU A 449 -24.90 -0.01 7.96
N ARG A 450 -24.55 -1.30 8.03
CA ARG A 450 -25.49 -2.41 7.79
C ARG A 450 -25.77 -3.15 9.09
N VAL A 451 -27.04 -3.44 9.34
CA VAL A 451 -27.45 -4.32 10.45
C VAL A 451 -27.90 -5.65 9.87
N PHE A 452 -27.30 -6.72 10.35
CA PHE A 452 -27.59 -8.09 9.97
C PHE A 452 -28.29 -8.85 11.09
N THR A 453 -29.14 -9.79 10.69
CA THR A 453 -29.59 -10.90 11.52
C THR A 453 -28.91 -12.18 11.02
N LEU A 454 -28.21 -12.87 11.91
CA LEU A 454 -27.61 -14.17 11.67
C LEU A 454 -28.43 -15.26 12.36
N LYS A 455 -28.81 -16.31 11.64
CA LYS A 455 -29.55 -17.46 12.19
C LYS A 455 -28.84 -18.76 11.86
N CYS A 456 -28.61 -19.59 12.87
CA CYS A 456 -28.08 -20.95 12.69
C CYS A 456 -28.46 -21.80 13.90
N GLU A 457 -28.85 -23.06 13.66
CA GLU A 457 -29.17 -24.05 14.71
C GLU A 457 -30.17 -23.57 15.80
N GLY A 458 -31.10 -22.67 15.43
CA GLY A 458 -32.09 -22.12 16.34
C GLY A 458 -31.61 -20.96 17.21
N GLU A 459 -30.35 -20.53 17.08
CA GLU A 459 -29.83 -19.30 17.65
C GLU A 459 -29.95 -18.15 16.64
N GLU A 460 -30.33 -16.97 17.12
CA GLU A 460 -30.41 -15.72 16.35
C GLU A 460 -29.52 -14.66 16.99
N ARG A 461 -28.74 -13.96 16.16
CA ARG A 461 -27.78 -12.93 16.61
C ARG A 461 -27.88 -11.70 15.72
N SER A 462 -27.74 -10.51 16.33
CA SER A 462 -27.59 -9.25 15.60
C SER A 462 -26.12 -8.95 15.38
N LEU A 463 -25.79 -8.40 14.20
CA LEU A 463 -24.43 -7.99 13.83
C LEU A 463 -24.49 -6.62 13.15
N ARG A 464 -23.57 -5.72 13.48
CA ARG A 464 -23.40 -4.42 12.79
C ARG A 464 -22.15 -4.45 11.92
N GLN A 465 -22.24 -4.02 10.66
CA GLN A 465 -21.08 -3.78 9.81
C GLN A 465 -20.95 -2.29 9.53
N TYR A 466 -19.80 -1.73 9.86
CA TYR A 466 -19.41 -0.40 9.46
C TYR A 466 -18.52 -0.51 8.22
N TRP A 467 -18.99 0.01 7.09
CA TRP A 467 -18.22 0.08 5.85
C TRP A 467 -17.72 1.51 5.63
N TYR A 468 -16.48 1.76 6.03
CA TYR A 468 -15.81 3.06 5.90
C TYR A 468 -15.16 3.18 4.51
N THR A 469 -15.70 4.08 3.69
CA THR A 469 -15.31 4.27 2.28
C THR A 469 -14.37 5.45 2.06
N SER A 470 -14.30 6.38 3.03
CA SER A 470 -13.51 7.62 2.96
C SER A 470 -12.00 7.44 3.19
N TRP A 471 -11.47 6.21 3.21
CA TRP A 471 -10.02 5.97 3.31
C TRP A 471 -9.38 5.83 1.91
N PRO A 472 -8.62 6.81 1.41
CA PRO A 472 -7.99 6.73 0.08
C PRO A 472 -6.90 5.64 0.00
N ASP A 473 -6.84 4.90 -1.12
CA ASP A 473 -5.82 3.86 -1.32
C ASP A 473 -4.40 4.45 -1.28
N GLN A 474 -3.51 3.77 -0.56
CA GLN A 474 -2.08 4.09 -0.40
C GLN A 474 -1.76 5.43 0.30
N LYS A 475 -2.74 6.05 0.95
CA LYS A 475 -2.54 7.26 1.77
C LYS A 475 -3.21 7.12 3.14
N THR A 476 -2.99 8.11 3.98
CA THR A 476 -3.79 8.34 5.19
C THR A 476 -5.00 9.20 4.81
N PRO A 477 -6.13 9.14 5.54
CA PRO A 477 -7.24 10.05 5.34
C PRO A 477 -6.75 11.50 5.42
N ASP A 478 -7.19 12.35 4.48
CA ASP A 478 -6.82 13.77 4.47
C ASP A 478 -7.34 14.51 5.72
N LYS A 479 -8.30 13.91 6.42
CA LYS A 479 -8.92 14.39 7.65
C LYS A 479 -8.87 13.30 8.72
N ALA A 480 -8.33 13.61 9.89
CA ALA A 480 -8.36 12.75 11.08
C ALA A 480 -9.76 12.58 11.74
N PRO A 481 -10.68 13.58 11.74
CA PRO A 481 -11.98 13.45 12.41
C PRO A 481 -12.84 12.25 11.99
N PRO A 482 -12.99 11.91 10.68
CA PRO A 482 -13.85 10.80 10.27
C PRO A 482 -13.44 9.43 10.85
N LEU A 483 -12.13 9.15 10.95
CA LEU A 483 -11.67 7.93 11.61
C LEU A 483 -11.99 7.94 13.10
N LEU A 484 -11.80 9.08 13.75
CA LEU A 484 -12.03 9.23 15.18
C LEU A 484 -13.51 9.07 15.54
N GLU A 485 -14.39 9.65 14.73
CA GLU A 485 -15.84 9.48 14.84
C GLU A 485 -16.23 8.01 14.66
N LEU A 486 -15.69 7.33 13.63
CA LEU A 486 -15.91 5.89 13.46
C LEU A 486 -15.44 5.09 14.69
N VAL A 487 -14.28 5.42 15.26
CA VAL A 487 -13.78 4.75 16.47
C VAL A 487 -14.76 4.96 17.63
N GLN A 488 -15.22 6.19 17.88
CA GLN A 488 -16.19 6.50 18.94
C GLN A 488 -17.52 5.74 18.73
N GLU A 489 -18.01 5.68 17.50
CA GLU A 489 -19.24 4.96 17.14
C GLU A 489 -19.13 3.45 17.34
N VAL A 490 -18.00 2.86 16.94
CA VAL A 490 -17.74 1.42 17.15
C VAL A 490 -17.61 1.09 18.64
N GLU A 491 -16.97 1.96 19.43
CA GLU A 491 -16.86 1.78 20.88
C GLU A 491 -18.23 1.84 21.56
N ARG A 492 -19.06 2.81 21.21
CA ARG A 492 -20.44 2.90 21.70
C ARG A 492 -21.24 1.64 21.35
N ALA A 493 -21.14 1.17 20.10
CA ALA A 493 -21.81 -0.05 19.69
C ALA A 493 -21.27 -1.30 20.41
N ARG A 494 -20.00 -1.31 20.81
CA ARG A 494 -19.41 -2.40 21.61
C ARG A 494 -19.96 -2.41 23.03
N GLU A 495 -20.16 -1.24 23.64
CA GLU A 495 -20.77 -1.11 24.98
C GLU A 495 -22.26 -1.53 24.97
N GLU A 496 -22.97 -1.31 23.87
CA GLU A 496 -24.35 -1.75 23.68
C GLU A 496 -24.47 -3.28 23.41
N ALA A 497 -23.38 -3.93 23.00
CA ALA A 497 -23.39 -5.35 22.66
C ALA A 497 -23.54 -6.22 23.91
N PRO A 498 -24.20 -7.40 23.82
CA PRO A 498 -24.30 -8.33 24.94
C PRO A 498 -22.93 -8.68 25.54
N PRO A 499 -22.80 -8.86 26.87
CA PRO A 499 -21.53 -9.27 27.50
C PRO A 499 -20.97 -10.60 27.01
N SER A 500 -21.80 -11.44 26.39
CA SER A 500 -21.40 -12.73 25.79
C SER A 500 -20.97 -12.61 24.32
N SER A 501 -20.87 -11.39 23.79
CA SER A 501 -20.36 -11.12 22.45
C SER A 501 -18.84 -11.30 22.42
N GLY A 502 -18.34 -11.85 21.32
CA GLY A 502 -16.91 -12.03 21.13
C GLY A 502 -16.22 -10.81 20.52
N PRO A 503 -15.05 -11.01 19.88
CA PRO A 503 -14.22 -9.93 19.37
C PRO A 503 -14.85 -9.17 18.20
N ILE A 504 -14.46 -7.89 18.05
CA ILE A 504 -14.77 -7.07 16.88
C ILE A 504 -13.88 -7.52 15.72
N ILE A 505 -14.46 -7.83 14.57
CA ILE A 505 -13.69 -8.16 13.36
C ILE A 505 -13.36 -6.86 12.63
N VAL A 506 -12.08 -6.61 12.37
CA VAL A 506 -11.61 -5.45 11.60
C VAL A 506 -10.85 -5.94 10.37
N HIS A 507 -11.19 -5.44 9.19
CA HIS A 507 -10.49 -5.81 7.96
C HIS A 507 -10.32 -4.62 7.01
N CYS A 508 -9.34 -4.75 6.14
CA CYS A 508 -9.16 -3.92 4.95
C CYS A 508 -8.88 -4.85 3.78
N SER A 509 -7.89 -4.58 2.93
CA SER A 509 -7.48 -5.55 1.90
C SER A 509 -6.55 -6.62 2.46
N ALA A 510 -5.39 -6.23 3.00
CA ALA A 510 -4.40 -7.16 3.58
C ALA A 510 -4.64 -7.48 5.07
N GLY A 511 -5.47 -6.69 5.74
CA GLY A 511 -5.74 -6.86 7.16
C GLY A 511 -4.59 -6.46 8.09
N ILE A 512 -3.75 -5.50 7.68
CA ILE A 512 -2.58 -5.05 8.48
C ILE A 512 -2.40 -3.53 8.55
N GLY A 513 -2.51 -2.79 7.43
CA GLY A 513 -2.25 -1.35 7.38
C GLY A 513 -3.37 -0.52 8.02
N ARG A 514 -4.46 -0.31 7.28
CA ARG A 514 -5.66 0.43 7.75
C ARG A 514 -6.29 -0.21 8.98
N THR A 515 -6.37 -1.55 8.98
CA THR A 515 -6.78 -2.36 10.13
C THR A 515 -5.95 -2.06 11.37
N GLY A 516 -4.61 -1.98 11.24
CA GLY A 516 -3.73 -1.64 12.35
C GLY A 516 -3.91 -0.21 12.84
N CYS A 517 -4.11 0.75 11.93
CA CYS A 517 -4.37 2.14 12.32
C CYS A 517 -5.65 2.26 13.15
N PHE A 518 -6.73 1.61 12.72
CA PHE A 518 -8.01 1.65 13.44
C PHE A 518 -7.90 1.01 14.83
N ILE A 519 -7.37 -0.22 14.91
CA ILE A 519 -7.25 -0.93 16.18
C ILE A 519 -6.33 -0.17 17.15
N ALA A 520 -5.17 0.30 16.66
CA ALA A 520 -4.27 1.11 17.47
C ALA A 520 -4.96 2.36 18.00
N THR A 521 -5.66 3.10 17.13
CA THR A 521 -6.38 4.33 17.51
C THR A 521 -7.43 4.05 18.58
N SER A 522 -8.23 2.98 18.44
CA SER A 522 -9.22 2.58 19.45
C SER A 522 -8.57 2.27 20.81
N ILE A 523 -7.52 1.44 20.82
CA ILE A 523 -6.78 1.09 22.06
C ILE A 523 -6.21 2.34 22.72
N LEU A 524 -5.56 3.20 21.93
CA LEU A 524 -4.88 4.39 22.42
C LEU A 524 -5.87 5.48 22.87
N CYS A 525 -7.05 5.57 22.26
CA CYS A 525 -8.12 6.45 22.73
C CYS A 525 -8.63 6.03 24.12
N LYS A 526 -8.75 4.72 24.37
CA LYS A 526 -9.09 4.17 25.71
C LYS A 526 -7.97 4.42 26.72
N GLN A 527 -6.71 4.17 26.32
CA GLN A 527 -5.55 4.41 27.17
C GLN A 527 -5.48 5.89 27.58
N LEU A 528 -5.60 6.82 26.63
CA LEU A 528 -5.53 8.25 26.90
C LEU A 528 -6.62 8.69 27.88
N ARG A 529 -7.87 8.21 27.72
CA ARG A 529 -8.98 8.51 28.64
C ARG A 529 -8.74 7.98 30.06
N THR A 530 -8.11 6.82 30.18
CA THR A 530 -7.99 6.09 31.45
C THR A 530 -6.74 6.52 32.23
N GLU A 531 -5.62 6.70 31.53
CA GLU A 531 -4.30 6.95 32.14
C GLU A 531 -3.85 8.41 31.99
N GLY A 532 -4.44 9.19 31.08
CA GLY A 532 -3.96 10.54 30.74
C GLY A 532 -2.62 10.55 29.99
N ALA A 533 -2.19 9.39 29.46
CA ALA A 533 -0.99 9.22 28.66
C ALA A 533 -1.23 8.14 27.60
N VAL A 534 -0.38 8.08 26.58
CA VAL A 534 -0.45 7.06 25.50
C VAL A 534 0.91 6.47 25.21
N ASP A 535 0.97 5.19 24.81
CA ASP A 535 2.20 4.55 24.37
C ASP A 535 2.01 3.90 22.99
N ILE A 536 2.18 4.72 21.96
CA ILE A 536 1.90 4.36 20.56
C ILE A 536 2.90 3.29 20.07
N LEU A 537 4.16 3.37 20.53
CA LEU A 537 5.18 2.39 20.21
C LEU A 537 4.85 1.02 20.83
N ARG A 538 4.49 0.97 22.11
CA ARG A 538 4.09 -0.28 22.79
C ARG A 538 2.87 -0.90 22.14
N THR A 539 1.84 -0.11 21.85
CA THR A 539 0.66 -0.62 21.15
C THR A 539 1.04 -1.18 19.78
N THR A 540 1.86 -0.49 19.00
CA THR A 540 2.31 -0.99 17.69
C THR A 540 3.11 -2.28 17.81
N CYS A 541 4.02 -2.36 18.78
CA CYS A 541 4.79 -3.55 19.09
C CYS A 541 3.88 -4.75 19.44
N GLN A 542 2.89 -4.55 20.31
CA GLN A 542 1.93 -5.59 20.69
C GLN A 542 1.10 -6.05 19.49
N LEU A 543 0.56 -5.12 18.70
CA LEU A 543 -0.19 -5.46 17.49
C LEU A 543 0.66 -6.27 16.51
N ARG A 544 1.95 -5.97 16.39
CA ARG A 544 2.89 -6.72 15.55
C ARG A 544 3.26 -8.08 16.12
N LEU A 545 3.28 -8.25 17.44
CA LEU A 545 3.39 -9.58 18.06
C LEU A 545 2.19 -10.44 17.66
N ASP A 546 0.99 -9.90 17.79
CA ASP A 546 -0.27 -10.60 17.51
C ASP A 546 -0.46 -10.86 16.01
N ARG A 547 -0.15 -9.89 15.13
CA ARG A 547 -0.20 -10.03 13.67
C ARG A 547 0.91 -9.25 12.99
N GLY A 548 1.74 -9.93 12.22
CA GLY A 548 2.88 -9.35 11.52
C GLY A 548 2.47 -8.25 10.54
N GLY A 549 3.15 -7.11 10.62
CA GLY A 549 3.00 -5.98 9.71
C GLY A 549 1.89 -5.00 10.06
N MET A 550 1.25 -5.13 11.23
CA MET A 550 0.27 -4.14 11.71
C MET A 550 0.88 -2.74 11.72
N ILE A 551 0.15 -1.79 11.12
CA ILE A 551 0.64 -0.45 10.71
C ILE A 551 1.81 -0.61 9.73
N GLN A 552 1.51 -0.46 8.44
CA GLN A 552 2.37 -0.93 7.36
C GLN A 552 3.36 0.13 6.86
N THR A 553 3.06 1.42 7.04
CA THR A 553 3.85 2.54 6.50
C THR A 553 4.15 3.58 7.58
N GLY A 554 5.21 4.37 7.37
CA GLY A 554 5.58 5.44 8.29
C GLY A 554 4.50 6.54 8.35
N GLU A 555 3.86 6.82 7.23
CA GLU A 555 2.75 7.77 7.10
C GLU A 555 1.54 7.32 7.93
N GLN A 556 1.21 6.02 7.92
CA GLN A 556 0.17 5.45 8.79
C GLN A 556 0.51 5.61 10.28
N TYR A 557 1.78 5.40 10.65
CA TYR A 557 2.24 5.57 12.03
C TYR A 557 2.17 7.02 12.48
N GLN A 558 2.57 7.96 11.63
CA GLN A 558 2.40 9.40 11.84
C GLN A 558 0.92 9.78 11.96
N PHE A 559 0.07 9.20 11.12
CA PHE A 559 -1.36 9.48 11.16
C PHE A 559 -2.01 9.06 12.48
N VAL A 560 -1.62 7.92 13.06
CA VAL A 560 -2.09 7.54 14.41
C VAL A 560 -1.71 8.60 15.46
N HIS A 561 -0.50 9.16 15.40
CA HIS A 561 -0.09 10.26 16.28
C HIS A 561 -0.95 11.52 16.07
N HIS A 562 -1.19 11.90 14.81
CA HIS A 562 -2.03 13.04 14.47
C HIS A 562 -3.47 12.89 14.98
N VAL A 563 -4.08 11.71 14.80
CA VAL A 563 -5.45 11.42 15.24
C VAL A 563 -5.54 11.49 16.76
N LEU A 564 -4.58 10.92 17.49
CA LEU A 564 -4.56 10.98 18.96
C LEU A 564 -4.31 12.40 19.49
N SER A 565 -3.43 13.15 18.83
CA SER A 565 -3.18 14.56 19.13
C SER A 565 -4.44 15.42 18.94
N LEU A 566 -5.25 15.13 17.91
CA LEU A 566 -6.55 15.77 17.71
C LEU A 566 -7.56 15.38 18.78
N TYR A 567 -7.64 14.09 19.08
CA TYR A 567 -8.58 13.54 20.07
C TYR A 567 -8.33 14.11 21.48
N GLU A 568 -7.06 14.26 21.88
CA GLU A 568 -6.68 14.90 23.13
C GLU A 568 -7.19 16.35 23.19
N LYS A 569 -7.00 17.13 22.11
CA LYS A 569 -7.48 18.52 22.02
C LYS A 569 -8.99 18.62 22.14
N GLN A 570 -9.73 17.68 21.56
CA GLN A 570 -11.20 17.66 21.68
C GLN A 570 -11.65 17.38 23.13
N GLN A 571 -10.94 16.51 23.86
CA GLN A 571 -11.26 16.25 25.26
C GLN A 571 -10.93 17.41 26.19
N SER A 572 -9.79 18.07 26.01
CA SER A 572 -9.42 19.22 26.85
C SER A 572 -10.42 20.36 26.71
N HIS A 573 -10.88 20.66 25.49
CA HIS A 573 -11.95 21.63 25.28
C HIS A 573 -13.27 21.24 25.96
N THR A 574 -13.67 19.97 25.90
CA THR A 574 -14.90 19.48 26.55
C THR A 574 -14.81 19.52 28.08
N ALA A 575 -13.60 19.47 28.65
CA ALA A 575 -13.39 19.54 30.10
C ALA A 575 -13.30 20.99 30.63
N GLU A 576 -13.02 21.97 29.77
CA GLU A 576 -12.97 23.40 30.12
C GLU A 576 -14.34 24.10 30.02
N GLU A 577 -15.28 23.54 29.25
CA GLU A 577 -16.70 23.95 29.20
C GLU A 577 -17.53 23.33 30.34
#